data_AF-A0A2E0XE94-F1
#
_entry.id   AF-A0A2E0XE94-F1
#
_cell.length_a   1.000
_cell.length_b   1.000
_cell.length_c   1.000
_cell.angle_alpha   90.00
_cell.angle_beta   90.00
_cell.angle_gamma   90.00
#
_symmetry.space_group_name_H-M   'P 1'
#
loop_
_entity.id
_entity.type
_entity.pdbx_description
1 polymer ?
#
loop_
_entity_poly.entity_id
_entity_poly.type
_entity_poly.pdbx_seq_one_letter_code
_entity_poly.pdbx_strand_id
1 'polypeptide(L)'
;MTKCLVEEEQQWENLRYFLQWVVPVAEEADVKMTMHTDDPPLSSIRGVVRIMSSIDNYQRIVDLVPSPANGIGLCQGNFSLMTDELPAAIRQFGEQKKICFVHLRDVRGTLRSSPKHFTMTVKPI
;
A
#
# COMPACT_ATOMS: atom_id res chain seq x y z
N MET A 1 12.96 18.26 13.15
CA MET A 1 12.52 16.96 12.59
C MET A 1 12.94 15.87 13.57
N THR A 2 12.01 15.03 14.01
CA THR A 2 12.34 13.89 14.87
C THR A 2 13.17 12.89 14.06
N LYS A 3 14.37 12.57 14.53
CA LYS A 3 15.23 11.56 13.89
C LYS A 3 14.48 10.23 13.83
N CYS A 4 14.41 9.61 12.65
CA CYS A 4 13.85 8.27 12.54
C CYS A 4 14.86 7.24 13.08
N LEU A 5 14.36 6.22 13.77
CA LEU A 5 15.22 5.14 14.31
C LEU A 5 15.79 4.25 13.20
N VAL A 6 15.04 4.14 12.10
CA VAL A 6 15.38 3.35 10.90
C VAL A 6 15.13 4.25 9.69
N GLU A 7 16.13 4.36 8.83
CA GLU A 7 16.05 5.12 7.58
C GLU A 7 15.17 4.41 6.55
N GLU A 8 14.70 5.16 5.54
CA GLU A 8 13.77 4.63 4.53
C GLU A 8 14.32 3.44 3.76
N GLU A 9 15.57 3.52 3.29
CA GLU A 9 16.16 2.42 2.53
C GLU A 9 16.36 1.18 3.41
N GLN A 10 16.67 1.35 4.69
CA GLN A 10 16.76 0.22 5.62
C GLN A 10 15.39 -0.45 5.81
N GLN A 11 14.28 0.31 5.81
CA GLN A 11 12.94 -0.29 5.83
C GLN A 11 12.64 -1.07 4.54
N TRP A 12 13.07 -0.57 3.38
CA TRP A 12 12.95 -1.30 2.12
C TRP A 12 13.77 -2.59 2.08
N GLU A 13 14.98 -2.58 2.62
CA GLU A 13 15.82 -3.77 2.76
C GLU A 13 15.17 -4.81 3.67
N ASN A 14 14.63 -4.36 4.82
CA ASN A 14 13.93 -5.24 5.75
C ASN A 14 12.69 -5.87 5.09
N LEU A 15 11.92 -5.07 4.34
CA LEU A 15 10.75 -5.57 3.62
C LEU A 15 11.17 -6.55 2.51
N ARG A 16 12.24 -6.26 1.76
CA ARG A 16 12.78 -7.18 0.75
C ARG A 16 13.16 -8.51 1.39
N TYR A 17 13.91 -8.46 2.50
CA TYR A 17 14.31 -9.65 3.25
C TYR A 17 13.08 -10.48 3.62
N PHE A 18 12.06 -9.87 4.21
CA PHE A 18 10.81 -10.56 4.55
C PHE A 18 10.15 -11.20 3.32
N LEU A 19 9.91 -10.43 2.26
CA LEU A 19 9.19 -10.90 1.08
C LEU A 19 9.93 -12.02 0.34
N GLN A 20 11.26 -11.98 0.28
CA GLN A 20 12.06 -13.04 -0.34
C GLN A 20 11.86 -14.41 0.32
N TRP A 21 11.54 -14.43 1.62
CA TRP A 21 11.26 -15.67 2.34
C TRP A 21 9.79 -16.08 2.27
N VAL A 22 8.85 -15.14 2.41
CA VAL A 22 7.43 -15.49 2.53
C VAL A 22 6.71 -15.67 1.19
N VAL A 23 7.12 -14.95 0.14
CA VAL A 23 6.45 -15.01 -1.17
C VAL A 23 6.53 -16.39 -1.80
N PRO A 24 7.68 -17.09 -1.83
CA PRO A 24 7.75 -18.45 -2.39
C PRO A 24 6.85 -19.43 -1.64
N VAL A 25 6.80 -19.35 -0.32
CA VAL A 25 5.95 -20.21 0.51
C VAL A 25 4.47 -19.93 0.25
N ALA A 26 4.09 -18.66 0.10
CA ALA A 26 2.73 -18.28 -0.26
C ALA A 26 2.33 -18.81 -1.65
N GLU A 27 3.24 -18.76 -2.62
CA GLU A 27 3.03 -19.31 -3.96
C GLU A 27 2.88 -20.83 -3.96
N GLU A 28 3.72 -21.57 -3.21
CA GLU A 28 3.59 -23.02 -3.02
C GLU A 28 2.27 -23.42 -2.35
N ALA A 29 1.76 -22.57 -1.46
CA ALA A 29 0.51 -22.79 -0.75
C ALA A 29 -0.74 -22.31 -1.52
N ASP A 30 -0.59 -21.78 -2.74
CA ASP A 30 -1.66 -21.13 -3.51
C ASP A 30 -2.37 -19.99 -2.73
N VAL A 31 -1.60 -19.22 -1.96
CA VAL A 31 -2.07 -18.08 -1.17
C VAL A 31 -1.57 -16.78 -1.80
N LYS A 32 -2.49 -15.82 -1.97
CA LYS A 32 -2.14 -14.46 -2.40
C LYS A 32 -1.96 -13.54 -1.20
N MET A 33 -0.75 -13.05 -1.01
CA MET A 33 -0.48 -11.99 -0.04
C MET A 33 -0.85 -10.63 -0.59
N THR A 34 -1.24 -9.72 0.30
CA THR A 34 -1.64 -8.36 -0.09
C THR A 34 -0.98 -7.32 0.81
N MET A 35 -0.23 -6.39 0.21
CA MET A 35 0.31 -5.25 0.95
C MET A 35 -0.75 -4.15 1.05
N HIS A 36 -1.16 -3.81 2.27
CA HIS A 36 -2.04 -2.68 2.56
C HIS A 36 -1.25 -1.38 2.69
N THR A 37 -1.90 -0.25 2.40
CA THR A 37 -1.31 1.09 2.52
C THR A 37 -0.97 1.42 3.96
N ASP A 38 0.07 2.23 4.17
CA ASP A 38 0.21 2.92 5.45
C ASP A 38 -0.96 3.90 5.64
N ASP A 39 -1.56 3.93 6.84
CA ASP A 39 -2.76 4.72 7.14
C ASP A 39 -2.47 5.70 8.30
N PRO A 40 -2.35 7.02 8.06
CA PRO A 40 -2.39 7.68 6.75
C PRO A 40 -1.11 7.43 5.92
N PRO A 41 -1.16 7.60 4.59
CA PRO A 41 -0.02 7.42 3.69
C PRO A 41 0.89 8.65 3.73
N LEU A 42 1.51 8.86 4.89
CA LEU A 42 2.44 9.94 5.17
C LEU A 42 3.70 9.37 5.80
N SER A 43 4.84 9.92 5.40
CA SER A 43 6.13 9.60 5.98
C SER A 43 6.88 10.89 6.37
N SER A 44 7.55 10.96 7.51
CA SER A 44 7.50 10.04 8.65
C SER A 44 6.39 10.43 9.64
N ILE A 45 5.90 9.47 10.43
CA ILE A 45 4.97 9.73 11.54
C ILE A 45 5.62 9.31 12.84
N ARG A 46 5.73 10.25 13.79
CA ARG A 46 6.29 10.01 15.13
C ARG A 46 7.69 9.36 15.12
N GLY A 47 8.54 9.73 14.15
CA GLY A 47 9.89 9.17 14.02
C GLY A 47 9.95 7.75 13.43
N VAL A 48 8.86 7.29 12.81
CA VAL A 48 8.80 6.02 12.09
C VAL A 48 8.58 6.31 10.61
N VAL A 49 9.48 5.77 9.77
CA VAL A 49 9.34 5.83 8.31
C VAL A 49 8.23 4.91 7.86
N ARG A 50 7.42 5.40 6.92
CA ARG A 50 6.33 4.68 6.27
C ARG A 50 6.65 4.62 4.79
N ILE A 51 6.71 3.41 4.25
CA ILE A 51 7.14 3.18 2.86
C ILE A 51 5.96 2.87 1.94
N MET A 52 4.74 2.67 2.45
CA MET A 52 3.54 2.41 1.64
C MET A 52 2.68 3.66 1.51
N SER A 53 3.26 4.71 0.93
CA SER A 53 2.67 6.06 0.90
C SER A 53 2.62 6.74 -0.47
N SER A 54 3.00 6.05 -1.56
CA SER A 54 2.89 6.57 -2.93
C SER A 54 2.59 5.46 -3.93
N ILE A 55 2.13 5.82 -5.13
CA ILE A 55 1.92 4.86 -6.23
C ILE A 55 3.24 4.22 -6.67
N ASP A 56 4.32 4.99 -6.70
CA ASP A 56 5.66 4.49 -7.05
C ASP A 56 6.16 3.44 -6.05
N ASN A 57 5.85 3.62 -4.76
CA ASN A 57 6.20 2.64 -3.74
C ASN A 57 5.46 1.31 -3.95
N TYR A 58 4.22 1.37 -4.44
CA TYR A 58 3.47 0.17 -4.81
C TYR A 58 4.06 -0.55 -6.02
N GLN A 59 4.48 0.20 -7.04
CA GLN A 59 5.19 -0.40 -8.18
C GLN A 59 6.52 -1.04 -7.69
N ARG A 60 7.26 -0.35 -6.81
CA ARG A 60 8.49 -0.87 -6.21
C ARG A 60 8.26 -2.20 -5.49
N ILE A 61 7.19 -2.39 -4.69
CA ILE A 61 6.90 -3.69 -4.06
C ILE A 61 6.62 -4.79 -5.07
N VAL A 62 5.80 -4.49 -6.08
CA VAL A 62 5.43 -5.47 -7.10
C VAL A 62 6.67 -6.00 -7.83
N ASP A 63 7.63 -5.11 -8.08
CA ASP A 63 8.88 -5.41 -8.76
C ASP A 63 9.95 -5.99 -7.83
N LEU A 64 9.85 -5.73 -6.51
CA LEU A 64 10.85 -6.14 -5.51
C LEU A 64 11.02 -7.67 -5.42
N VAL A 65 9.89 -8.38 -5.48
CA VAL A 65 9.82 -9.85 -5.53
C VAL A 65 8.71 -10.23 -6.51
N PRO A 66 9.02 -10.39 -7.81
CA PRO A 66 8.03 -10.68 -8.84
C PRO A 66 7.41 -12.07 -8.64
N SER A 67 6.14 -12.12 -8.25
CA SER A 67 5.36 -13.36 -8.11
C SER A 67 3.86 -13.06 -8.24
N PRO A 68 3.03 -13.99 -8.74
CA PRO A 68 1.57 -13.86 -8.68
C PRO A 68 1.02 -13.86 -7.24
N ALA A 69 1.78 -14.38 -6.28
CA ALA A 69 1.41 -14.41 -4.86
C ALA A 69 1.74 -13.09 -4.11
N ASN A 70 2.57 -12.22 -4.70
CA ASN A 70 2.89 -10.89 -4.15
C ASN A 70 1.99 -9.82 -4.77
N GLY A 71 0.91 -9.47 -4.06
CA GLY A 71 -0.12 -8.56 -4.54
C GLY A 71 -0.36 -7.34 -3.66
N ILE A 72 -1.34 -6.54 -4.08
CA ILE A 72 -1.73 -5.26 -3.49
C ILE A 72 -3.10 -5.41 -2.82
N GLY A 73 -3.18 -4.95 -1.58
CA GLY A 73 -4.43 -4.70 -0.86
C GLY A 73 -4.85 -3.26 -1.12
N LEU A 74 -5.67 -3.03 -2.15
CA LEU A 74 -6.04 -1.70 -2.59
C LEU A 74 -7.06 -1.09 -1.62
N CYS A 75 -6.61 -0.14 -0.82
CA CYS A 75 -7.51 0.66 0.00
C CYS A 75 -7.91 1.94 -0.74
N GLN A 76 -9.12 1.99 -1.28
CA GLN A 76 -9.58 3.10 -2.12
C GLN A 76 -9.35 4.46 -1.43
N GLY A 77 -9.77 4.59 -0.17
CA GLY A 77 -9.67 5.83 0.57
C GLY A 77 -8.24 6.26 0.94
N ASN A 78 -7.26 5.35 1.02
CA ASN A 78 -5.87 5.76 1.21
C ASN A 78 -5.18 6.02 -0.14
N PHE A 79 -5.48 5.23 -1.16
CA PHE A 79 -4.98 5.47 -2.51
C PHE A 79 -5.47 6.82 -3.07
N SER A 80 -6.70 7.23 -2.77
CA SER A 80 -7.21 8.57 -3.14
C SER A 80 -6.47 9.72 -2.44
N LEU A 81 -5.71 9.45 -1.37
CA LEU A 81 -4.85 10.44 -0.73
C LEU A 81 -3.44 10.47 -1.32
N MET A 82 -3.04 9.45 -2.09
CA MET A 82 -1.72 9.34 -2.72
C MET A 82 -1.71 9.88 -4.15
N THR A 83 -2.86 9.95 -4.82
CA THR A 83 -2.99 10.39 -6.21
C THR A 83 -4.39 10.94 -6.49
N ASP A 84 -4.46 11.95 -7.37
CA ASP A 84 -5.72 12.46 -7.91
C ASP A 84 -6.30 11.54 -9.02
N GLU A 85 -5.46 10.67 -9.59
CA GLU A 85 -5.80 9.79 -10.71
C GLU A 85 -6.00 8.33 -10.26
N LEU A 86 -6.78 8.13 -9.20
CA LEU A 86 -7.04 6.79 -8.64
C LEU A 86 -7.49 5.75 -9.69
N PRO A 87 -8.39 6.06 -10.65
CA PRO A 87 -8.76 5.10 -11.69
C PRO A 87 -7.59 4.65 -12.56
N ALA A 88 -6.59 5.51 -12.79
CA ALA A 88 -5.39 5.15 -13.55
C ALA A 88 -4.54 4.15 -12.77
N ALA A 89 -4.34 4.37 -11.47
CA ALA A 89 -3.63 3.42 -10.59
C ALA A 89 -4.36 2.06 -10.53
N ILE A 90 -5.70 2.07 -10.44
CA ILE A 90 -6.50 0.84 -10.48
C ILE A 90 -6.30 0.09 -11.79
N ARG A 91 -6.32 0.78 -12.94
CA ARG A 91 -6.09 0.16 -14.26
C ARG A 91 -4.68 -0.41 -14.36
N GLN A 92 -3.65 0.36 -14.00
CA GLN A 92 -2.26 -0.08 -14.02
C GLN A 92 -2.07 -1.40 -13.25
N PHE A 93 -2.44 -1.43 -11.97
CA PHE A 93 -2.23 -2.61 -11.14
C PHE A 93 -3.23 -3.73 -11.43
N GLY A 94 -4.41 -3.41 -11.98
CA GLY A 94 -5.40 -4.36 -12.45
C GLY A 94 -4.91 -5.12 -13.69
N GLU A 95 -4.35 -4.42 -14.68
CA GLU A 95 -3.76 -5.02 -15.90
C GLU A 95 -2.56 -5.90 -15.56
N GLN A 96 -1.75 -5.51 -14.57
CA GLN A 96 -0.67 -6.35 -14.03
C GLN A 96 -1.18 -7.54 -13.19
N LYS A 97 -2.49 -7.64 -12.94
CA LYS A 97 -3.14 -8.65 -12.07
C LYS A 97 -2.60 -8.66 -10.64
N LYS A 98 -2.24 -7.50 -10.11
CA LYS A 98 -1.64 -7.35 -8.77
C LYS A 98 -2.65 -6.99 -7.69
N ILE A 99 -3.82 -6.44 -8.03
CA ILE A 99 -4.87 -6.17 -7.04
C ILE A 99 -5.52 -7.49 -6.62
N CYS A 100 -5.33 -7.88 -5.37
CA CYS A 100 -5.78 -9.17 -4.84
C CYS A 100 -6.86 -9.03 -3.75
N PHE A 101 -6.96 -7.85 -3.15
CA PHE A 101 -7.98 -7.52 -2.15
C PHE A 101 -8.28 -6.02 -2.20
N VAL A 102 -9.51 -5.63 -1.86
CA VAL A 102 -9.97 -4.23 -1.96
C VAL A 102 -10.72 -3.81 -0.71
N HIS A 103 -10.29 -2.72 -0.09
CA HIS A 103 -11.09 -1.98 0.89
C HIS A 103 -11.81 -0.83 0.19
N LEU A 104 -13.13 -0.98 0.02
CA LEU A 104 -13.99 0.06 -0.54
C LEU A 104 -14.49 0.97 0.59
N ARG A 105 -13.77 2.08 0.78
CA ARG A 105 -14.15 3.18 1.66
C ARG A 105 -13.69 4.49 1.06
N ASP A 106 -14.33 5.58 1.49
CA ASP A 106 -13.95 6.92 1.08
C ASP A 106 -13.45 7.75 2.28
N VAL A 107 -12.73 8.82 2.00
CA VAL A 107 -12.20 9.76 3.00
C VAL A 107 -12.58 11.17 2.64
N ARG A 108 -12.90 11.97 3.64
CA ARG A 108 -13.13 13.41 3.46
C ARG A 108 -12.02 14.20 4.15
N GLY A 109 -11.20 14.89 3.37
CA GLY A 109 -10.12 15.73 3.85
C GLY A 109 -8.87 15.62 2.99
N THR A 110 -7.80 16.29 3.42
CA THR A 110 -6.46 16.21 2.83
C THR A 110 -5.54 15.41 3.75
N LEU A 111 -4.41 14.89 3.24
CA LEU A 111 -3.40 14.19 4.04
C LEU A 111 -3.02 14.93 5.36
N ARG A 112 -2.91 16.26 5.31
CA ARG A 112 -2.43 17.09 6.44
C ARG A 112 -3.55 17.61 7.35
N SER A 113 -4.80 17.58 6.90
CA SER A 113 -5.96 17.89 7.73
C SER A 113 -6.53 16.58 8.25
N SER A 114 -6.56 16.35 9.57
CA SER A 114 -7.17 15.12 10.11
C SER A 114 -8.52 14.85 9.44
N PRO A 115 -8.75 13.66 8.84
CA PRO A 115 -10.08 13.31 8.37
C PRO A 115 -10.99 13.29 9.59
N LYS A 116 -11.75 14.37 9.79
CA LYS A 116 -12.63 14.56 10.96
C LYS A 116 -13.83 13.61 10.94
N HIS A 117 -13.96 12.81 9.89
CA HIS A 117 -15.02 11.84 9.70
C HIS A 117 -14.51 10.71 8.80
N PHE A 118 -14.45 9.51 9.34
CA PHE A 118 -14.42 8.27 8.56
C PHE A 118 -15.87 7.89 8.29
N THR A 119 -16.34 8.08 7.07
CA THR A 119 -17.67 7.60 6.66
C THR A 119 -17.46 6.40 5.74
N MET A 120 -17.63 5.20 6.29
CA MET A 120 -17.72 4.00 5.45
C MET A 120 -19.09 3.98 4.78
N THR A 121 -19.18 4.54 3.57
CA THR A 121 -20.37 4.37 2.73
C THR A 121 -20.14 3.13 1.88
N VAL A 122 -20.65 1.98 2.31
CA VAL A 122 -20.78 0.82 1.43
C VAL A 122 -21.93 1.16 0.48
N LYS A 123 -21.63 1.73 -0.69
CA LYS A 123 -22.62 1.78 -1.75
C LYS A 123 -22.73 0.36 -2.33
N PRO A 124 -23.91 -0.27 -2.32
CA PRO A 124 -24.09 -1.51 -3.04
C PRO A 124 -23.75 -1.25 -4.52
N ILE A 125 -22.97 -2.16 -5.10
CA ILE A 125 -22.73 -2.24 -6.54
C ILE A 125 -23.99 -2.82 -7.17
#